data_AF-A0A2N1S230-F1
#
_entry.id   AF-A0A2N1S230-F1
#
_cell.length_a   1.000
_cell.length_b   1.000
_cell.length_c   1.000
_cell.angle_alpha   90.00
_cell.angle_beta   90.00
_cell.angle_gamma   90.00
#
_symmetry.space_group_name_H-M   'P 1'
#
loop_
_entity.id
_entity.type
_entity.pdbx_description
1 polymer ?
#
loop_
_entity_poly.entity_id
_entity_poly.type
_entity_poly.pdbx_seq_one_letter_code
_entity_poly.pdbx_strand_id
1 'polypeptide(L)'
;LRSGVRPIILIGISSLGLCFRLLSYMLIPTLAGAVVGQLFHSVVYGFFHPAAIMFVNNNIAPERRAVGMALYTSVGIGLPTVVGAGIGGYVVEWIGFGRMFGSYTVFAILSLVMIFLFRKVLLKRAVASSGT
;
A
#
# COMPACT_ATOMS: atom_id res chain seq x y z
N LEU A 1 9.42 -8.22 -12.91
CA LEU A 1 8.04 -8.64 -13.24
C LEU A 1 7.84 -8.52 -14.75
N ARG A 2 7.39 -9.60 -15.40
CA ARG A 2 7.15 -9.65 -16.85
C ARG A 2 6.15 -8.57 -17.30
N SER A 3 6.29 -8.11 -18.53
CA SER A 3 5.56 -7.03 -19.24
C SER A 3 4.03 -7.18 -19.35
N GLY A 4 3.41 -8.14 -18.64
CA GLY A 4 1.98 -8.41 -18.68
C GLY A 4 1.22 -8.05 -17.39
N VAL A 5 1.89 -7.96 -16.24
CA VAL A 5 1.20 -7.69 -14.96
C VAL A 5 1.05 -6.19 -14.76
N ARG A 6 -0.19 -5.72 -14.63
CA ARG A 6 -0.47 -4.30 -14.34
C ARG A 6 -0.15 -4.02 -12.88
N PRO A 7 0.79 -3.10 -12.57
CA PRO A 7 1.20 -2.86 -11.18
C PRO A 7 0.03 -2.49 -10.26
N ILE A 8 -0.98 -1.79 -10.77
CA ILE A 8 -2.17 -1.44 -9.99
C ILE A 8 -2.96 -2.66 -9.48
N ILE A 9 -2.95 -3.78 -10.21
CA ILE A 9 -3.63 -5.00 -9.78
C ILE A 9 -2.90 -5.59 -8.57
N LEU A 10 -1.56 -5.59 -8.59
CA LEU A 10 -0.75 -6.04 -7.46
C LEU A 10 -0.95 -5.14 -6.24
N ILE A 11 -0.99 -3.82 -6.44
CA ILE A 11 -1.31 -2.85 -5.37
C ILE A 11 -2.70 -3.12 -4.78
N GLY A 12 -3.69 -3.45 -5.61
CA GLY A 12 -5.03 -3.84 -5.16
C GLY A 12 -5.04 -5.13 -4.35
N ILE A 13 -4.38 -6.19 -4.84
CA ILE A 13 -4.24 -7.46 -4.12
C ILE A 13 -3.53 -7.25 -2.78
N SER A 14 -2.46 -6.45 -2.75
CA SER A 14 -1.78 -6.09 -1.51
C SER A 14 -2.67 -5.30 -0.56
N SER A 15 -3.50 -4.38 -1.05
CA SER A 15 -4.44 -3.61 -0.21
C SER A 15 -5.48 -4.54 0.44
N LEU A 16 -5.96 -5.54 -0.30
CA LEU A 16 -6.85 -6.57 0.23
C LEU A 16 -6.14 -7.45 1.28
N GLY A 17 -4.91 -7.88 1.00
CA GLY A 17 -4.08 -8.61 1.97
C GLY A 17 -3.81 -7.80 3.24
N LEU A 18 -3.60 -6.49 3.12
CA LEU A 18 -3.42 -5.61 4.27
C LEU A 18 -4.68 -5.55 5.15
N CYS A 19 -5.88 -5.60 4.55
CA CYS A 19 -7.12 -5.69 5.32
C CYS A 19 -7.14 -6.96 6.18
N PHE A 20 -6.87 -8.13 5.58
CA PHE A 20 -6.82 -9.40 6.30
C PHE A 20 -5.78 -9.40 7.41
N ARG A 21 -4.61 -8.82 7.15
CA ARG A 21 -3.54 -8.68 8.15
C ARG A 21 -4.01 -7.88 9.36
N LEU A 22 -4.55 -6.68 9.14
CA LEU A 22 -4.96 -5.79 10.24
C LEU A 22 -6.14 -6.38 11.03
N LEU A 23 -7.12 -6.96 10.34
CA LEU A 23 -8.22 -7.67 11.00
C LEU A 23 -7.74 -8.89 11.79
N SER A 24 -6.72 -9.62 11.32
CA SER A 24 -6.16 -10.74 12.08
C SER A 24 -5.53 -10.31 13.40
N TYR A 25 -4.87 -9.14 13.44
CA TYR A 25 -4.32 -8.61 14.70
C TYR A 25 -5.41 -8.16 15.66
N MET A 26 -6.54 -7.67 15.14
CA MET A 26 -7.70 -7.32 15.97
C MET A 26 -8.40 -8.56 16.54
N LEU A 27 -8.57 -9.61 15.73
CA LEU A 27 -9.37 -10.80 16.07
C LEU A 27 -8.56 -11.87 16.82
N ILE A 28 -7.24 -11.93 16.60
CA ILE A 28 -6.34 -12.92 17.20
C ILE A 28 -5.16 -12.19 17.87
N PRO A 29 -5.38 -11.49 19.00
CA PRO A 29 -4.36 -10.69 19.69
C PRO A 29 -3.41 -11.58 20.51
N THR A 30 -2.76 -12.54 19.86
CA THR A 30 -1.80 -13.49 20.46
C THR A 30 -0.45 -13.39 19.77
N LEU A 31 0.61 -13.90 20.40
CA LEU A 31 1.94 -13.98 19.78
C LEU A 31 1.90 -14.76 18.45
N ALA A 32 1.17 -15.89 18.42
CA ALA A 32 1.02 -16.68 17.20
C ALA A 32 0.31 -15.87 16.09
N GLY A 33 -0.75 -15.12 16.44
CA GLY A 33 -1.42 -14.21 15.52
C GLY A 33 -0.48 -13.11 15.01
N ALA A 34 0.36 -12.56 15.89
CA ALA A 34 1.37 -11.57 15.51
C ALA A 34 2.39 -12.13 14.51
N VAL A 35 2.92 -13.33 14.75
CA VAL A 35 3.89 -14.01 13.87
C VAL A 35 3.26 -14.29 12.50
N VAL A 36 2.07 -14.87 12.46
CA VAL A 36 1.35 -15.14 11.21
C VAL A 36 1.10 -13.85 10.44
N GLY A 37 0.64 -12.80 11.12
CA GLY A 37 0.42 -11.50 10.48
C GLY A 37 1.70 -10.84 9.96
N GLN A 38 2.86 -11.10 10.58
CA GLN A 38 4.16 -10.63 10.06
C GLN A 38 4.65 -11.43 8.86
N LEU A 39 4.47 -12.75 8.84
CA LEU A 39 4.75 -13.56 7.65
C LEU A 39 3.87 -13.09 6.48
N PHE A 40 2.60 -12.82 6.76
CA PHE A 40 1.68 -12.28 5.76
C PHE A 40 2.04 -10.86 5.32
N HIS A 41 2.57 -10.03 6.25
CA HIS A 41 3.11 -8.71 5.93
C HIS A 41 4.20 -8.78 4.87
N SER A 42 5.17 -9.69 5.04
CA SER A 42 6.28 -9.86 4.10
C SER A 42 5.79 -10.14 2.69
N VAL A 43 4.77 -10.99 2.54
CA VAL A 43 4.16 -11.30 1.23
C VAL A 43 3.43 -10.08 0.65
N VAL A 44 2.56 -9.45 1.44
CA VAL A 44 1.77 -8.29 1.01
C VAL A 44 2.66 -7.12 0.60
N TYR A 45 3.67 -6.81 1.41
CA TYR A 45 4.63 -5.74 1.15
C TYR A 45 5.56 -6.08 -0.02
N GLY A 46 5.97 -7.36 -0.13
CA GLY A 46 6.78 -7.87 -1.23
C GLY A 46 6.10 -7.74 -2.60
N PHE A 47 4.77 -7.77 -2.66
CA PHE A 47 4.03 -7.41 -3.88
C PHE A 47 3.81 -5.90 -4.02
N PHE A 48 3.45 -5.22 -2.94
CA PHE A 48 3.09 -3.80 -2.97
C PHE A 48 4.26 -2.91 -3.40
N HIS A 49 5.40 -3.04 -2.73
CA HIS A 49 6.48 -2.07 -2.89
C HIS A 49 7.10 -2.09 -4.29
N PRO A 50 7.47 -3.25 -4.87
CA PRO A 50 7.93 -3.31 -6.26
C PRO A 50 6.85 -2.86 -7.25
N ALA A 51 5.58 -3.17 -7.01
CA ALA A 51 4.49 -2.73 -7.87
C ALA A 51 4.29 -1.21 -7.83
N ALA A 52 4.41 -0.58 -6.66
CA ALA A 52 4.35 0.87 -6.52
C ALA A 52 5.51 1.56 -7.27
N ILE A 53 6.73 1.02 -7.15
CA ILE A 53 7.89 1.52 -7.92
C ILE A 53 7.63 1.40 -9.43
N MET A 54 7.15 0.24 -9.89
CA MET A 54 6.79 0.04 -11.30
C MET A 54 5.67 0.99 -11.74
N PHE A 55 4.67 1.22 -10.89
CA PHE A 55 3.57 2.13 -11.18
C PHE A 55 4.11 3.55 -11.42
N VAL A 56 4.98 4.05 -10.55
CA VAL A 56 5.62 5.37 -10.72
C VAL A 56 6.44 5.41 -12.00
N ASN A 57 7.34 4.45 -12.22
CA ASN A 57 8.22 4.43 -13.39
C ASN A 57 7.48 4.29 -14.72
N ASN A 58 6.32 3.64 -14.74
CA ASN A 58 5.50 3.48 -15.93
C ASN A 58 4.69 4.75 -16.26
N ASN A 59 4.32 5.55 -15.24
CA ASN A 59 3.45 6.72 -15.41
C ASN A 59 4.19 8.06 -15.48
N ILE A 60 5.50 8.08 -15.24
CA ILE A 60 6.33 9.27 -15.28
C ILE A 60 7.33 9.17 -16.43
N ALA A 61 7.46 10.25 -17.19
CA ALA A 61 8.43 10.38 -18.27
C ALA A 61 9.86 10.08 -17.77
N PRO A 62 10.72 9.40 -18.56
CA PRO A 62 12.05 8.97 -18.12
C PRO A 62 12.87 10.08 -17.45
N GLU A 63 12.83 11.29 -17.98
CA GLU A 63 13.60 12.46 -17.53
C GLU A 63 13.13 12.97 -16.15
N ARG A 64 11.88 12.64 -15.75
CA ARG A 64 11.27 13.08 -14.49
C ARG A 64 11.13 11.96 -13.47
N ARG A 65 11.60 10.73 -13.76
CA ARG A 65 11.45 9.58 -12.86
C ARG A 65 12.08 9.80 -11.49
N ALA A 66 13.22 10.49 -11.42
CA ALA A 66 13.86 10.84 -10.15
C ALA A 66 12.92 11.67 -9.25
N VAL A 67 12.24 12.67 -9.83
CA VAL A 67 11.25 13.49 -9.12
C VAL A 67 10.03 12.66 -8.73
N GLY A 68 9.52 11.81 -9.62
CA GLY A 68 8.41 10.90 -9.32
C GLY A 68 8.71 9.94 -8.16
N MET A 69 9.92 9.37 -8.15
CA MET A 69 10.40 8.52 -7.06
C MET A 69 10.60 9.30 -5.76
N ALA A 70 11.12 10.53 -5.82
CA ALA A 70 11.24 11.39 -4.66
C ALA A 70 9.87 11.72 -4.04
N LEU A 71 8.85 12.00 -4.86
CA LEU A 71 7.47 12.19 -4.37
C LEU A 71 6.90 10.91 -3.77
N TYR A 72 7.13 9.75 -4.39
CA TYR A 72 6.69 8.48 -3.83
C TYR A 72 7.34 8.17 -2.47
N THR A 73 8.65 8.38 -2.31
CA THR A 73 9.33 8.11 -1.04
C THR A 73 8.99 9.14 0.02
N SER A 74 8.90 10.43 -0.33
CA SER A 74 8.58 11.49 0.63
C SER A 74 7.09 11.54 0.99
N VAL A 75 6.21 11.73 0.00
CA VAL A 75 4.76 11.90 0.22
C VAL A 75 4.05 10.55 0.35
N GLY A 76 4.46 9.55 -0.43
CA GLY A 76 3.81 8.23 -0.42
C GLY A 76 4.20 7.34 0.76
N ILE A 77 5.39 7.51 1.32
CA ILE A 77 5.92 6.68 2.42
C ILE A 77 6.27 7.53 3.65
N GLY A 78 7.13 8.53 3.51
CA GLY A 78 7.68 9.29 4.62
C GLY A 78 6.63 10.05 5.43
N LEU A 79 5.81 10.87 4.76
CA LEU A 79 4.77 11.67 5.40
C LEU A 79 3.75 10.81 6.16
N PRO A 80 3.13 9.76 5.56
CA PRO A 80 2.24 8.86 6.29
C PRO A 80 2.93 8.16 7.47
N THR A 81 4.21 7.83 7.37
CA THR A 81 4.97 7.19 8.46
C THR A 81 5.10 8.13 9.65
N VAL A 82 5.50 9.39 9.43
CA VAL A 82 5.63 10.38 10.50
C VAL A 82 4.27 10.71 11.13
N VAL A 83 3.27 10.99 10.31
CA VAL A 83 1.91 11.32 10.77
C VAL A 83 1.29 10.13 11.52
N GLY A 84 1.41 8.92 10.97
CA GLY A 84 0.88 7.71 11.56
C GLY A 84 1.56 7.31 12.86
N ALA A 85 2.88 7.51 12.98
CA ALA A 85 3.60 7.27 14.23
C ALA A 85 3.23 8.31 15.31
N GLY A 86 3.14 9.59 14.93
CA GLY A 86 2.78 10.67 15.86
C GLY A 86 1.35 10.55 16.39
N ILE A 87 0.38 10.25 15.52
CA ILE A 87 -1.03 10.10 15.91
C ILE A 87 -1.29 8.71 16.52
N GLY A 88 -0.57 7.68 16.07
CA GLY A 88 -0.79 6.30 16.46
C GLY A 88 -0.61 6.04 17.95
N GLY A 89 0.32 6.73 18.61
CA GLY A 89 0.49 6.65 20.07
C GLY A 89 -0.80 7.03 20.81
N TYR A 90 -1.37 8.18 20.48
CA TYR A 90 -2.63 8.65 21.08
C TYR A 90 -3.81 7.72 20.75
N VAL A 91 -3.87 7.19 19.52
CA VAL A 91 -4.91 6.21 19.15
C VAL A 91 -4.81 4.96 20.01
N VAL A 92 -3.60 4.42 20.22
CA VAL A 92 -3.39 3.24 21.08
C VAL A 92 -3.79 3.54 22.52
N GLU A 93 -3.44 4.71 23.06
CA GLU A 93 -3.82 5.09 24.43
C GLU A 93 -5.35 5.14 24.61
N TRP A 94 -6.07 5.63 23.60
CA TRP A 94 -7.53 5.83 23.70
C TRP A 94 -8.35 4.57 23.44
N ILE A 95 -7.97 3.79 22.42
CA ILE A 95 -8.79 2.65 21.96
C ILE A 95 -8.08 1.29 22.08
N GLY A 96 -6.81 1.27 22.47
CA GLY A 96 -5.99 0.06 22.57
C GLY A 96 -5.54 -0.50 21.22
N PHE A 97 -4.55 -1.39 21.25
CA PHE A 97 -3.95 -1.99 20.04
C PHE A 97 -4.97 -2.73 19.14
N GLY A 98 -5.85 -3.54 19.73
CA GLY A 98 -6.81 -4.34 18.95
C GLY A 98 -7.73 -3.47 18.10
N ARG A 99 -8.35 -2.44 18.69
CA ARG A 99 -9.24 -1.52 17.97
C ARG A 99 -8.46 -0.57 17.05
N MET A 100 -7.22 -0.22 17.39
CA MET A 100 -6.33 0.53 16.48
C MET A 100 -6.18 -0.23 15.15
N PHE A 101 -5.86 -1.52 15.17
CA PHE A 101 -5.74 -2.31 13.93
C PHE A 101 -7.05 -2.34 13.12
N GLY A 102 -8.19 -2.48 13.79
CA GLY A 102 -9.51 -2.37 13.17
C GLY A 102 -9.71 -1.00 12.49
N SER A 103 -9.43 0.10 13.20
CA SER A 103 -9.57 1.45 12.64
C SER A 103 -8.65 1.69 11.45
N TYR A 104 -7.42 1.17 11.47
CA TYR A 104 -6.44 1.38 10.39
C TYR A 104 -6.77 0.54 9.14
N THR A 105 -7.62 -0.48 9.28
CA THR A 105 -8.16 -1.24 8.13
C THR A 105 -8.94 -0.32 7.19
N VAL A 106 -9.54 0.77 7.69
CA VAL A 106 -10.25 1.76 6.86
C VAL A 106 -9.35 2.37 5.78
N PHE A 107 -8.07 2.60 6.06
CA PHE A 107 -7.13 3.13 5.04
C PHE A 107 -6.86 2.12 3.93
N ALA A 108 -6.76 0.83 4.26
CA ALA A 108 -6.59 -0.24 3.26
C ALA A 108 -7.85 -0.41 2.40
N ILE A 109 -9.04 -0.28 3.01
CA ILE A 109 -10.32 -0.25 2.29
C ILE A 109 -10.41 0.98 1.38
N LEU A 110 -10.00 2.16 1.87
CA LEU A 110 -10.01 3.38 1.08
C LEU A 110 -9.10 3.26 -0.15
N SER A 111 -7.93 2.62 -0.02
CA SER A 111 -7.06 2.28 -1.16
C SER A 111 -7.81 1.42 -2.19
N LEU A 112 -8.50 0.36 -1.76
CA LEU A 112 -9.31 -0.49 -2.65
C LEU A 112 -10.43 0.29 -3.34
N VAL A 113 -11.12 1.15 -2.60
CA VAL A 113 -12.19 2.01 -3.14
C VAL A 113 -11.63 2.98 -4.19
N MET A 114 -10.50 3.64 -3.91
CA MET A 114 -9.83 4.52 -4.88
C MET A 114 -9.43 3.75 -6.15
N ILE A 115 -8.83 2.57 -6.00
CA ILE A 115 -8.48 1.73 -7.15
C ILE A 115 -9.74 1.36 -7.95
N PHE A 116 -10.82 1.00 -7.28
CA PHE A 116 -12.08 0.61 -7.93
C PHE A 116 -12.74 1.78 -8.67
N LEU A 117 -12.81 2.96 -8.05
CA LEU A 117 -13.40 4.18 -8.63
C LEU A 117 -12.59 4.66 -9.84
N PHE A 118 -11.27 4.69 -9.71
CA PHE A 118 -10.36 5.18 -10.76
C PHE A 118 -9.86 4.07 -11.69
N ARG A 119 -10.44 2.86 -11.63
CA ARG A 119 -9.95 1.69 -12.37
C ARG A 119 -9.76 1.95 -13.86
N LYS A 120 -10.66 2.71 -14.51
CA LYS A 120 -10.57 3.02 -15.95
C LYS A 120 -9.31 3.81 -16.29
N VAL A 121 -8.93 4.73 -15.40
CA VAL A 121 -7.73 5.57 -15.54
C VAL A 121 -6.49 4.77 -15.18
N LEU A 122 -6.51 4.10 -14.04
CA LEU A 122 -5.35 3.39 -13.48
C LEU A 122 -4.98 2.11 -14.26
N LEU A 123 -5.95 1.50 -14.95
CA LEU A 123 -5.75 0.32 -15.79
C LEU A 123 -5.32 0.67 -17.21
N LYS A 124 -5.38 1.95 -17.62
CA LYS A 124 -4.90 2.39 -18.92
C LYS A 124 -3.38 2.15 -18.97
N ARG A 125 -2.87 1.70 -20.11
CA ARG A 125 -1.41 1.58 -20.28
C ARG A 125 -0.83 2.99 -20.12
N ALA A 126 -0.04 3.16 -19.08
CA ALA A 126 0.79 4.34 -18.89
C ALA A 126 1.72 4.46 -20.09
N VAL A 127 1.98 5.72 -20.51
CA VAL A 127 2.63 6.14 -21.76
C VAL A 127 3.52 5.02 -22.29
N ALA A 128 2.99 4.29 -23.27
CA ALA A 128 3.80 3.41 -24.08
C ALA A 128 4.99 4.23 -24.57
N SER A 129 6.16 3.62 -24.57
CA SER A 129 7.39 4.08 -25.21
C SER A 129 7.14 4.53 -26.66
N SER A 130 6.52 5.68 -26.84
CA SER A 130 6.46 6.43 -28.08
C SER A 130 7.71 7.30 -28.09
N GLY A 131 8.82 6.71 -28.53
CA GLY A 131 10.08 7.41 -28.64
C GLY A 131 11.24 6.44 -28.64
N THR A 132 11.57 5.98 -29.86
CA THR A 132 12.83 5.36 -30.33
C THR A 132 13.23 4.03 -29.70
#